data_AF-A0A3B0K3I3-F1
#
_entry.id   AF-A0A3B0K3I3-F1
#
_cell.length_a   1.000
_cell.length_b   1.000
_cell.length_c   1.000
_cell.angle_alpha   90.00
_cell.angle_beta   90.00
_cell.angle_gamma   90.00
#
_symmetry.space_group_name_H-M   'P 1'
#
loop_
_entity.id
_entity.type
_entity.pdbx_description
1 polymer ?
#
loop_
_entity_poly.entity_id
_entity_poly.type
_entity_poly.pdbx_seq_one_letter_code
_entity_poly.pdbx_strand_id
1 'polypeptide(L)'
;MVSSVKLILALTILATLACTGYAIKCYQCESVTNPKCGEKFEADDNLLLDCAKIAPPRFLQSFFPVRNATGCMKKLIDTVPGHPQVVRSCYFGDISNTQTGCTSDPSLPFAKQLSCDVCTKDECNGSATLAPIAGAILLFFGVARLLA
;
A
#
# COMPACT_ATOMS: atom_id res chain seq x y z
N MET A 1 42.08 17.84 -15.11
CA MET A 1 41.80 16.40 -14.87
C MET A 1 41.43 16.09 -13.42
N VAL A 2 42.26 16.42 -12.42
CA VAL A 2 41.99 16.07 -11.00
C VAL A 2 40.69 16.66 -10.44
N SER A 3 40.32 17.89 -10.85
CA SER A 3 39.09 18.55 -10.39
C SER A 3 37.81 17.91 -10.93
N SER A 4 37.82 17.44 -12.17
CA SER A 4 36.66 16.79 -12.82
C SER A 4 36.37 15.42 -12.21
N VAL A 5 37.43 14.68 -11.83
CA VAL A 5 37.31 13.37 -11.15
C VAL A 5 36.67 13.51 -9.77
N LYS A 6 37.05 14.54 -8.99
CA LYS A 6 36.44 14.82 -7.67
C LYS A 6 34.96 15.18 -7.79
N LEU A 7 34.59 15.96 -8.81
CA LEU A 7 33.20 16.37 -9.05
C LEU A 7 32.32 15.17 -9.43
N ILE A 8 32.82 14.30 -10.33
CA ILE A 8 32.12 13.08 -10.73
C ILE A 8 31.92 12.16 -9.51
N LEU A 9 32.96 11.97 -8.70
CA LEU A 9 32.88 11.13 -7.49
C LEU A 9 31.87 11.69 -6.47
N ALA A 10 31.84 13.00 -6.26
CA ALA A 10 30.88 13.65 -5.39
C ALA A 10 29.43 13.49 -5.89
N LEU A 11 29.20 13.66 -7.20
CA LEU A 11 27.89 13.45 -7.82
C LEU A 11 27.44 11.99 -7.74
N THR A 12 28.34 11.03 -7.93
CA THR A 12 27.98 9.60 -7.78
C THR A 12 27.65 9.23 -6.34
N ILE A 13 28.37 9.78 -5.36
CA ILE A 13 28.06 9.57 -3.93
C ILE A 13 26.71 10.19 -3.59
N LEU A 14 26.42 11.40 -4.07
CA LEU A 14 25.14 12.05 -3.82
C LEU A 14 23.97 11.29 -4.45
N ALA A 15 24.15 10.75 -5.66
CA ALA A 15 23.16 9.94 -6.35
C ALA A 15 22.92 8.59 -5.66
N THR A 16 23.96 7.92 -5.15
CA THR A 16 23.78 6.65 -4.41
C THR A 16 23.09 6.86 -3.08
N LEU A 17 23.40 7.95 -2.36
CA LEU A 17 22.68 8.30 -1.12
C LEU A 17 21.20 8.63 -1.37
N ALA A 18 20.87 9.26 -2.49
CA ALA A 18 19.49 9.56 -2.86
C ALA A 18 18.65 8.31 -3.21
N CYS A 19 19.30 7.23 -3.65
CA CYS A 19 18.65 5.95 -3.97
C CYS A 19 18.46 5.04 -2.75
N THR A 20 19.17 5.27 -1.65
CA THR A 20 19.04 4.50 -0.41
C THR A 20 18.14 5.24 0.57
N GLY A 21 16.84 4.94 0.62
CA GLY A 21 16.03 5.41 1.76
C GLY A 21 14.53 5.58 1.58
N TYR A 22 13.96 5.35 0.40
CA TYR A 22 12.51 5.41 0.27
C TYR A 22 11.90 4.04 0.57
N ALA A 23 11.38 3.91 1.78
CA ALA A 23 10.42 2.86 2.09
C ALA A 23 9.04 3.26 1.55
N ILE A 24 8.23 2.26 1.22
CA ILE A 24 6.89 2.45 0.68
C ILE A 24 6.05 3.30 1.64
N LYS A 25 5.28 4.23 1.10
CA LYS A 25 4.30 5.01 1.84
C LYS A 25 2.91 4.45 1.61
N CYS A 26 2.18 4.19 2.67
CA CYS A 26 0.84 3.64 2.60
C CYS A 26 -0.10 4.45 3.47
N TYR A 27 -1.39 4.44 3.13
CA TYR A 27 -2.39 4.93 4.07
C TYR A 27 -2.51 3.98 5.25
N GLN A 28 -2.52 4.51 6.48
CA GLN A 28 -2.67 3.79 7.73
C GLN A 28 -3.89 4.34 8.48
N CYS A 29 -5.02 3.63 8.43
CA CYS A 29 -6.27 4.10 9.04
C CYS A 29 -7.31 2.99 9.17
N GLU A 30 -8.31 3.23 10.02
CA GLU A 30 -9.50 2.39 10.17
C GLU A 30 -10.76 3.24 10.02
N SER A 31 -11.76 2.74 9.30
CA SER A 31 -13.01 3.48 9.04
C SER A 31 -13.87 3.67 10.29
N VAL A 32 -13.68 2.85 11.32
CA VAL A 32 -14.38 2.99 12.61
C VAL A 32 -13.91 4.22 13.36
N THR A 33 -12.61 4.52 13.34
CA THR A 33 -12.04 5.68 14.04
C THR A 33 -11.94 6.92 13.17
N ASN A 34 -11.87 6.75 11.84
CA ASN A 34 -11.73 7.87 10.92
C ASN A 34 -12.66 7.69 9.69
N PRO A 35 -13.71 8.53 9.55
CA PRO A 35 -14.67 8.41 8.45
C PRO A 35 -14.03 8.61 7.06
N LYS A 36 -12.93 9.36 6.97
CA LYS A 36 -12.16 9.53 5.72
C LYS A 36 -11.55 8.22 5.21
N CYS A 37 -11.39 7.24 6.11
CA CYS A 37 -10.89 5.91 5.78
C CYS A 37 -12.00 4.96 5.31
N GLY A 38 -13.21 5.44 5.06
CA GLY A 38 -14.32 4.61 4.61
C GLY A 38 -14.13 3.98 3.22
N GLU A 39 -15.23 3.38 2.74
CA GLU A 39 -15.34 2.89 1.37
C GLU A 39 -15.09 4.01 0.36
N LYS A 40 -15.75 5.16 0.57
CA LYS A 40 -15.41 6.43 -0.07
C LYS A 40 -14.18 7.01 0.63
N PHE A 41 -13.01 6.66 0.11
CA PHE A 41 -11.75 7.14 0.65
C PHE A 41 -11.56 8.63 0.38
N GLU A 42 -11.20 9.38 1.41
CA GLU A 42 -10.77 10.77 1.31
C GLU A 42 -9.28 10.84 1.68
N ALA A 43 -8.43 10.96 0.65
CA ALA A 43 -6.99 11.06 0.83
C ALA A 43 -6.62 12.28 1.69
N ASP A 44 -5.76 12.07 2.66
CA ASP A 44 -5.27 13.07 3.61
C ASP A 44 -3.85 12.70 4.01
N ASP A 45 -2.93 13.66 3.93
CA ASP A 45 -1.51 13.44 4.27
C ASP A 45 -1.32 12.97 5.72
N ASN A 46 -2.25 13.30 6.62
CA ASN A 46 -2.22 12.82 8.01
C ASN A 46 -2.50 11.32 8.13
N LEU A 47 -3.05 10.70 7.09
CA LEU A 47 -3.27 9.26 7.01
C LEU A 47 -2.10 8.52 6.36
N LEU A 48 -1.12 9.23 5.77
CA LEU A 48 0.04 8.62 5.15
C LEU A 48 1.09 8.25 6.18
N LEU A 49 1.60 7.03 6.03
CA LEU A 49 2.64 6.48 6.88
C LEU A 49 3.79 5.97 6.04
N ASP A 50 5.01 6.34 6.43
CA ASP A 50 6.23 5.72 5.95
C ASP A 50 6.41 4.36 6.63
N CYS A 51 6.31 3.28 5.85
CA CYS A 51 6.29 1.93 6.37
C CYS A 51 7.62 1.47 6.99
N ALA A 52 8.73 2.20 6.81
CA ALA A 52 9.97 1.94 7.56
C ALA A 52 9.86 2.35 9.04
N LYS A 53 8.86 3.17 9.40
CA LYS A 53 8.70 3.70 10.76
C LYS A 53 7.84 2.84 11.67
N ILE A 54 7.30 1.73 11.16
CA ILE A 54 6.47 0.82 11.95
C ILE A 54 6.97 -0.63 11.90
N ALA A 55 6.78 -1.33 13.00
CA ALA A 55 7.09 -2.74 13.10
C ALA A 55 5.93 -3.62 12.59
N PRO A 56 6.20 -4.84 12.12
CA PRO A 56 5.15 -5.80 11.80
C PRO A 56 4.26 -6.10 13.03
N PRO A 57 2.94 -6.30 12.84
CA PRO A 57 2.04 -6.76 13.89
C PRO A 57 2.58 -8.02 14.61
N ARG A 58 2.45 -8.06 15.94
CA ARG A 58 3.04 -9.13 16.77
C ARG A 58 2.62 -10.53 16.35
N PHE A 59 1.37 -10.71 15.94
CA PHE A 59 0.86 -12.02 15.50
C PHE A 59 1.51 -12.51 14.20
N LEU A 60 2.11 -11.64 13.39
CA LEU A 60 2.89 -12.03 12.21
C LEU A 60 4.36 -12.36 12.54
N GLN A 61 4.87 -11.90 13.68
CA GLN A 61 6.28 -12.08 14.07
C GLN A 61 6.62 -13.56 14.31
N SER A 62 5.65 -14.38 14.74
CA SER A 62 5.86 -15.81 14.96
C SER A 62 6.01 -16.63 13.67
N PHE A 63 5.60 -16.08 12.51
CA PHE A 63 5.53 -16.83 11.26
C PHE A 63 6.66 -16.53 10.28
N PHE A 64 7.43 -15.45 10.49
CA PHE A 64 8.46 -15.02 9.55
C PHE A 64 9.69 -14.45 10.26
N PRO A 65 10.90 -14.54 9.67
CA PRO A 65 11.96 -13.62 10.03
C PRO A 65 11.42 -12.19 9.88
N VAL A 66 11.70 -11.31 10.83
CA VAL A 66 11.19 -9.92 10.82
C VAL A 66 11.52 -9.28 9.47
N ARG A 67 10.50 -9.10 8.61
CA ARG A 67 10.63 -8.48 7.30
C ARG A 67 10.23 -7.02 7.39
N ASN A 68 10.90 -6.17 6.61
CA ASN A 68 10.40 -4.84 6.31
C ASN A 68 9.03 -4.96 5.59
N ALA A 69 8.22 -3.91 5.66
CA ALA A 69 7.00 -3.84 4.87
C ALA A 69 7.32 -4.04 3.39
N THR A 70 6.53 -4.87 2.72
CA THR A 70 6.71 -5.22 1.31
C THR A 70 5.69 -4.53 0.41
N GLY A 71 4.62 -3.99 0.97
CA GLY A 71 3.58 -3.30 0.20
C GLY A 71 2.62 -2.50 1.07
N CYS A 72 1.50 -2.10 0.47
CA CYS A 72 0.33 -1.60 1.16
C CYS A 72 -0.78 -2.65 1.16
N MET A 73 -1.67 -2.56 2.12
CA MET A 73 -2.81 -3.45 2.30
C MET A 73 -4.08 -2.65 2.53
N LYS A 74 -5.19 -3.16 2.00
CA LYS A 74 -6.56 -2.77 2.31
C LYS A 74 -7.36 -4.01 2.68
N LYS A 75 -7.93 -4.04 3.89
CA LYS A 75 -8.80 -5.11 4.37
C LYS A 75 -10.23 -4.58 4.52
N LEU A 76 -11.20 -5.42 4.17
CA LEU A 76 -12.56 -5.28 4.68
C LEU A 76 -12.77 -6.35 5.75
N ILE A 77 -13.12 -5.91 6.96
CA ILE A 77 -13.40 -6.81 8.08
C ILE A 77 -14.80 -6.49 8.62
N ASP A 78 -15.55 -7.54 8.94
CA ASP A 78 -16.88 -7.46 9.53
C ASP A 78 -16.77 -7.84 11.00
N THR A 79 -16.72 -6.83 11.87
CA THR A 79 -16.64 -7.01 13.33
C THR A 79 -18.02 -6.87 13.97
N VAL A 80 -18.93 -6.14 13.34
CA VAL A 80 -20.33 -6.01 13.73
C VAL A 80 -21.16 -6.49 12.54
N PRO A 81 -21.95 -7.58 12.66
CA PRO A 81 -22.62 -8.20 11.53
C PRO A 81 -23.31 -7.20 10.60
N GLY A 82 -22.95 -7.26 9.31
CA GLY A 82 -23.52 -6.40 8.28
C GLY A 82 -22.96 -4.98 8.23
N HIS A 83 -21.94 -4.66 9.03
CA HIS A 83 -21.29 -3.36 9.06
C HIS A 83 -19.79 -3.53 8.82
N PRO A 84 -19.39 -3.82 7.56
CA PRO A 84 -18.00 -3.99 7.23
C PRO A 84 -17.24 -2.68 7.40
N GLN A 85 -16.08 -2.78 8.04
CA GLN A 85 -15.14 -1.68 8.22
C GLN A 85 -13.92 -1.87 7.31
N VAL A 86 -13.36 -0.75 6.86
CA VAL A 86 -12.18 -0.70 6.01
C VAL A 86 -10.96 -0.41 6.87
N VAL A 87 -9.93 -1.23 6.72
CA VAL A 87 -8.62 -1.06 7.36
C VAL A 87 -7.56 -0.92 6.29
N ARG A 88 -6.79 0.15 6.33
CA ARG A 88 -5.63 0.38 5.46
C ARG A 88 -4.37 0.36 6.30
N SER A 89 -3.35 -0.34 5.84
CA SER A 89 -2.07 -0.42 6.54
C SER A 89 -0.92 -0.73 5.59
N CYS A 90 0.31 -0.69 6.12
CA CYS A 90 1.43 -1.37 5.49
C CYS A 90 1.20 -2.89 5.48
N TYR A 91 1.70 -3.55 4.44
CA TYR A 91 1.67 -5.00 4.28
C TYR A 91 3.02 -5.59 4.69
N PHE A 92 2.98 -6.62 5.52
CA PHE A 92 4.15 -7.38 5.95
C PHE A 92 3.96 -8.84 5.55
N GLY A 93 4.70 -9.29 4.54
CA GLY A 93 4.59 -10.65 4.07
C GLY A 93 5.16 -10.85 2.67
N ASP A 94 4.85 -12.01 2.10
CA ASP A 94 5.18 -12.31 0.71
C ASP A 94 4.10 -11.71 -0.22
N ILE A 95 4.51 -10.98 -1.26
CA ILE A 95 3.58 -10.45 -2.27
C ILE A 95 3.13 -11.56 -3.24
N SER A 96 3.97 -12.59 -3.44
CA SER A 96 3.62 -13.74 -4.28
C SER A 96 2.62 -14.70 -3.60
N ASN A 97 2.55 -14.66 -2.26
CA ASN A 97 1.57 -15.38 -1.47
C ASN A 97 1.04 -14.51 -0.32
N THR A 98 -0.09 -13.86 -0.56
CA THR A 98 -0.64 -12.88 0.36
C THR A 98 -1.38 -13.48 1.56
N GLN A 99 -1.68 -14.78 1.55
CA GLN A 99 -2.53 -15.43 2.56
C GLN A 99 -2.01 -15.22 3.98
N THR A 100 -0.72 -15.41 4.19
CA THR A 100 -0.13 -15.30 5.53
C THR A 100 -0.13 -13.86 6.04
N GLY A 101 0.24 -12.88 5.21
CA GLY A 101 0.20 -11.47 5.60
C GLY A 101 -1.22 -10.92 5.73
N CYS A 102 -2.18 -11.49 5.00
CA CYS A 102 -3.60 -11.20 5.09
C CYS A 102 -4.32 -11.95 6.22
N THR A 103 -3.62 -12.69 7.08
CA THR A 103 -4.27 -13.39 8.19
C THR A 103 -4.93 -12.39 9.15
N SER A 104 -6.12 -12.74 9.66
CA SER A 104 -6.83 -11.94 10.67
C SER A 104 -6.07 -11.92 11.99
N ASP A 105 -6.19 -10.83 12.74
CA ASP A 105 -5.62 -10.76 14.08
C ASP A 105 -6.29 -11.82 14.99
N PRO A 106 -5.55 -12.81 15.51
CA PRO A 106 -6.12 -13.85 16.37
C PRO A 106 -6.69 -13.30 17.69
N SER A 107 -6.33 -12.07 18.10
CA SER A 107 -6.94 -11.39 19.26
C SER A 107 -8.36 -10.87 19.00
N LEU A 108 -8.80 -10.84 17.73
CA LEU A 108 -10.14 -10.44 17.31
C LEU A 108 -10.89 -11.63 16.68
N PRO A 109 -11.22 -12.69 17.44
CA PRO A 109 -11.77 -13.93 16.89
C PRO A 109 -13.15 -13.79 16.23
N PHE A 110 -13.87 -12.72 16.55
CA PHE A 110 -15.19 -12.42 15.98
C PHE A 110 -15.11 -11.57 14.69
N ALA A 111 -13.93 -11.02 14.36
CA ALA A 111 -13.76 -10.23 13.16
C ALA A 111 -13.63 -11.16 11.94
N LYS A 112 -14.65 -11.14 11.08
CA LYS A 112 -14.63 -11.90 9.83
C LYS A 112 -13.97 -11.07 8.73
N GLN A 113 -12.84 -11.54 8.20
CA GLN A 113 -12.25 -10.91 7.02
C GLN A 113 -13.08 -11.21 5.77
N LEU A 114 -13.55 -10.16 5.10
CA LEU A 114 -14.30 -10.25 3.85
C LEU A 114 -13.38 -10.14 2.63
N SER A 115 -12.40 -9.23 2.68
CA SER A 115 -11.39 -9.10 1.62
C SER A 115 -10.06 -8.61 2.17
N CYS A 116 -8.99 -8.89 1.43
CA CYS A 116 -7.65 -8.37 1.66
C CYS A 116 -6.95 -8.13 0.32
N ASP A 117 -6.75 -6.87 -0.02
CA ASP A 117 -6.10 -6.42 -1.24
C ASP A 117 -4.69 -5.92 -0.91
N VAL A 118 -3.69 -6.41 -1.63
CA VAL A 118 -2.27 -6.05 -1.44
C VAL A 118 -1.73 -5.46 -2.73
N CYS A 119 -0.95 -4.38 -2.60
CA CYS A 119 -0.34 -3.68 -3.73
C CYS A 119 1.03 -3.12 -3.33
N THR A 120 1.88 -2.78 -4.30
CA THR A 120 3.32 -2.53 -4.07
C THR A 120 3.80 -1.12 -4.41
N LYS A 121 2.89 -0.25 -4.85
CA LYS A 121 3.21 1.16 -5.15
C LYS A 121 2.87 2.04 -3.95
N ASP A 122 3.54 3.19 -3.85
CA ASP A 122 3.16 4.19 -2.86
C ASP A 122 1.67 4.54 -3.01
N GLU A 123 1.00 4.65 -1.85
CA GLU A 123 -0.37 5.12 -1.70
C GLU A 123 -1.44 4.27 -2.41
N CYS A 124 -1.05 3.09 -2.91
CA CYS A 124 -1.90 2.26 -3.76
C CYS A 124 -3.15 1.73 -3.03
N ASN A 125 -3.09 1.62 -1.70
CA ASN A 125 -4.24 1.22 -0.88
C ASN A 125 -5.28 2.36 -0.69
N GLY A 126 -5.03 3.56 -1.22
CA GLY A 126 -5.98 4.67 -1.27
C GLY A 126 -6.89 4.64 -2.50
N SER A 127 -6.50 3.97 -3.58
CA SER A 127 -7.29 3.97 -4.81
C SER A 127 -8.65 3.31 -4.57
N ALA A 128 -9.73 4.00 -4.93
CA ALA A 128 -10.98 3.32 -5.22
C ALA A 128 -10.72 2.36 -6.39
N THR A 129 -11.31 1.16 -6.33
CA THR A 129 -11.24 0.18 -7.43
C THR A 129 -12.08 0.68 -8.62
N LEU A 130 -11.76 1.84 -9.17
CA LEU A 130 -12.21 2.24 -10.49
C LEU A 130 -11.31 1.48 -11.45
N ALA A 131 -11.76 0.29 -11.82
CA ALA A 131 -11.15 -0.50 -12.88
C ALA A 131 -10.83 0.41 -14.11
N PRO A 132 -9.79 0.09 -14.90
CA PRO A 132 -9.34 0.89 -16.05
C PRO A 132 -10.34 0.93 -17.23
N ILE A 133 -11.62 0.67 -16.97
CA ILE A 133 -12.72 0.63 -17.92
C ILE A 133 -12.90 2.00 -18.58
N ALA A 134 -12.73 3.10 -17.83
CA ALA A 134 -12.85 4.46 -18.40
C ALA A 134 -11.73 4.77 -19.42
N GLY A 135 -10.50 4.30 -19.17
CA GLY A 135 -9.37 4.46 -20.09
C GLY A 135 -9.50 3.59 -21.35
N ALA A 136 -9.98 2.35 -21.19
CA ALA A 136 -10.23 1.45 -22.31
C ALA A 136 -11.32 2.00 -23.25
N ILE A 137 -12.42 2.54 -22.70
CA ILE A 137 -13.50 3.13 -23.50
C ILE A 137 -13.00 4.31 -24.34
N LEU A 138 -12.21 5.22 -23.76
CA LEU A 138 -11.65 6.36 -24.49
C LEU A 138 -10.66 5.95 -25.59
N LEU A 139 -9.85 4.91 -25.35
CA LEU A 139 -8.96 4.35 -26.37
C LEU A 139 -9.73 3.71 -27.53
N PHE A 140 -10.79 2.95 -27.24
CA PHE A 140 -11.64 2.35 -28.28
C PHE A 140 -12.32 3.39 -29.17
N PHE A 141 -12.90 4.45 -28.59
CA PHE A 141 -13.51 5.52 -29.39
C PHE A 141 -12.48 6.42 -30.10
N GLY A 142 -11.31 6.64 -29.50
CA GLY A 142 -10.22 7.38 -30.14
C GLY A 142 -9.65 6.67 -31.36
N VAL A 143 -9.42 5.35 -31.27
CA VAL A 143 -8.95 4.53 -32.40
C VAL A 143 -10.03 4.41 -33.48
N ALA A 144 -11.31 4.27 -33.11
CA ALA A 144 -12.41 4.23 -34.08
C ALA A 144 -12.55 5.53 -34.90
N ARG A 145 -12.20 6.69 -34.32
CA ARG A 145 -12.19 7.99 -35.02
C ARG A 145 -10.95 8.21 -35.91
N LEU A 146 -9.84 7.52 -35.63
CA LEU A 146 -8.63 7.58 -36.45
C LEU A 146 -8.70 6.62 -37.65
N LEU A 147 -9.58 5.62 -37.59
CA LEU A 147 -9.77 4.60 -38.63
C LEU A 147 -11.01 4.83 -39.52
N ALA A 148 -11.75 5.92 -39.31
CA ALA A 148 -12.89 6.37 -40.10
C ALA A 148 -12.55 7.70 -40.79
#